data_AF-A0AAU7CRM9-F1
#
_entry.id   AF-A0AAU7CRM9-F1
#
_cell.length_a   1.000
_cell.length_b   1.000
_cell.length_c   1.000
_cell.angle_alpha   90.00
_cell.angle_beta   90.00
_cell.angle_gamma   90.00
#
_symmetry.space_group_name_H-M   'P 1'
#
loop_
_entity.id
_entity.type
_entity.pdbx_description
1 polymer ?
#
loop_
_entity_poly.entity_id
_entity_poly.type
_entity_poly.pdbx_seq_one_letter_code
_entity_poly.pdbx_strand_id
1 'polypeptide(L)'
;MPTDNDLFAEEQTMVTMSFGDHIEELRLRLILALYGLVIGVVLTLIPGVNLGQRIMNKMVEPAQAALTEFYNEQAVRRAEVADADGVVSETAQAIIPADAFLAELGKIAPGLQLPDAKSVKDKNLTFPIRYMESGIIKIVNEGMRPSNALISLAPLETMTIFFMVCLVAGLVIASPWVFYQLWAFIAAGLYRHERHYVTKFLPFSLGLFLSGVFLCFFGVLPVTLRFLLEFNVWLGIEPTLRLADWMSFATILPLVFGICFQTPLIMVFLALIGIFNVDDFRSKRKIAILVMVVAGAVLTPSQDPFSMLMLAVPMIVLYELGIVMVARKKLGPSVRQTD
;
A
#
# COMPACT_ATOMS: atom_id res chain seq x y z
N MET A 1 -41.85 -28.11 -43.57
CA MET A 1 -41.82 -26.67 -43.89
C MET A 1 -41.99 -25.94 -42.57
N PRO A 2 -41.11 -24.99 -42.21
CA PRO A 2 -41.36 -24.15 -41.04
C PRO A 2 -42.65 -23.36 -41.27
N THR A 3 -43.48 -23.23 -40.25
CA THR A 3 -44.78 -22.55 -40.34
C THR A 3 -44.58 -21.04 -40.29
N ASP A 4 -45.46 -20.25 -40.92
CA ASP A 4 -45.36 -18.77 -40.91
C ASP A 4 -45.31 -18.20 -39.47
N ASN A 5 -45.86 -18.90 -38.47
CA ASN A 5 -45.73 -18.55 -37.06
C ASN A 5 -44.31 -18.69 -36.49
N ASP A 6 -43.45 -19.55 -37.06
CA ASP A 6 -42.04 -19.68 -36.66
C ASP A 6 -41.22 -18.48 -37.14
N LEU A 7 -41.55 -17.94 -38.32
CA LEU A 7 -40.91 -16.73 -38.86
C LEU A 7 -41.19 -15.50 -37.99
N PHE A 8 -42.42 -15.34 -37.50
CA PHE A 8 -42.78 -14.24 -36.58
C PHE A 8 -42.33 -14.46 -35.12
N ALA A 9 -42.17 -15.72 -34.69
CA ALA A 9 -41.56 -16.04 -33.40
C ALA A 9 -40.04 -15.73 -33.42
N GLU A 10 -39.35 -16.02 -34.53
CA GLU A 10 -37.96 -15.60 -34.73
C GLU A 10 -37.85 -14.06 -34.83
N GLU A 11 -38.78 -13.38 -35.50
CA GLU A 11 -38.82 -11.91 -35.61
C GLU A 11 -39.09 -11.22 -34.26
N GLN A 12 -39.95 -11.78 -33.40
CA GLN A 12 -40.16 -11.29 -32.02
C GLN A 12 -38.99 -11.59 -31.09
N THR A 13 -38.20 -12.64 -31.36
CA THR A 13 -36.94 -12.86 -30.67
C THR A 13 -35.79 -11.98 -31.19
N MET A 14 -35.94 -11.36 -32.37
CA MET A 14 -35.03 -10.34 -32.91
C MET A 14 -35.32 -8.91 -32.41
N VAL A 15 -35.88 -8.75 -31.20
CA VAL A 15 -35.79 -7.47 -30.50
C VAL A 15 -34.34 -7.29 -30.03
N THR A 16 -33.49 -6.89 -30.97
CA THR A 16 -32.38 -5.99 -30.69
C THR A 16 -33.00 -4.80 -29.97
N MET A 17 -32.52 -4.50 -28.77
CA MET A 17 -32.94 -3.30 -28.04
C MET A 17 -32.88 -2.10 -28.99
N SER A 18 -33.91 -1.24 -28.96
CA SER A 18 -33.87 0.01 -29.71
C SER A 18 -32.62 0.79 -29.28
N PHE A 19 -32.03 1.58 -30.18
CA PHE A 19 -30.89 2.43 -29.83
C PHE A 19 -31.21 3.32 -28.60
N GLY A 20 -32.46 3.75 -28.47
CA GLY A 20 -32.96 4.45 -27.29
C GLY A 20 -32.91 3.60 -26.01
N ASP A 21 -33.36 2.35 -26.09
CA ASP A 21 -33.33 1.39 -24.97
C ASP A 21 -31.89 1.09 -24.53
N HIS A 22 -30.96 1.01 -25.49
CA HIS A 22 -29.54 0.82 -25.19
C HIS A 22 -28.98 2.03 -24.42
N ILE A 23 -29.18 3.26 -24.89
CA ILE A 23 -28.74 4.48 -24.18
C ILE A 23 -29.37 4.58 -22.79
N GLU A 24 -30.63 4.16 -22.64
CA GLU A 24 -31.32 4.15 -21.36
C GLU A 24 -30.76 3.12 -20.39
N GLU A 25 -30.44 1.91 -20.87
CA GLU A 25 -29.75 0.92 -20.05
C GLU A 25 -28.35 1.42 -19.64
N LEU A 26 -27.60 2.04 -20.55
CA LEU A 26 -26.27 2.58 -20.26
C LEU A 26 -26.29 3.63 -19.13
N ARG A 27 -27.17 4.65 -19.22
CA ARG A 27 -27.27 5.69 -18.17
C ARG A 27 -27.71 5.10 -16.83
N LEU A 28 -28.64 4.14 -16.86
CA LEU A 28 -29.19 3.55 -15.65
C LEU A 28 -28.13 2.73 -14.92
N ARG A 29 -27.34 1.93 -15.66
CA ARG A 29 -26.21 1.17 -15.09
C ARG A 29 -25.16 2.09 -14.48
N LEU A 30 -24.84 3.19 -15.16
CA LEU A 30 -23.90 4.19 -14.66
C LEU A 30 -24.39 4.85 -13.37
N ILE A 31 -25.68 5.24 -13.32
CA ILE A 31 -26.31 5.82 -12.13
C ILE A 31 -26.33 4.81 -10.98
N LEU A 32 -26.68 3.56 -11.22
CA LEU A 32 -26.66 2.51 -10.19
C LEU A 32 -25.24 2.24 -9.67
N ALA A 33 -24.23 2.24 -10.54
CA ALA A 33 -22.83 2.11 -10.13
C ALA A 33 -22.42 3.28 -9.22
N LEU A 34 -22.81 4.50 -9.59
CA LEU A 34 -22.56 5.70 -8.79
C LEU A 34 -23.27 5.64 -7.43
N TYR A 35 -24.52 5.21 -7.37
CA TYR A 35 -25.24 5.02 -6.10
C TYR A 35 -24.54 4.02 -5.18
N GLY A 36 -24.10 2.88 -5.72
CA GLY A 36 -23.37 1.90 -4.91
C GLY A 36 -22.03 2.42 -4.42
N LEU A 37 -21.33 3.22 -5.22
CA LEU A 37 -20.10 3.90 -4.81
C LEU A 37 -20.37 4.91 -3.70
N VAL A 38 -21.41 5.74 -3.82
CA VAL A 38 -21.82 6.69 -2.76
C VAL A 38 -22.17 5.94 -1.48
N ILE A 39 -22.93 4.85 -1.55
CA ILE A 39 -23.26 4.01 -0.40
C ILE A 39 -21.97 3.47 0.25
N GLY A 40 -21.03 2.94 -0.55
CA GLY A 40 -19.74 2.46 -0.04
C GLY A 40 -18.94 3.53 0.70
N VAL A 41 -18.88 4.75 0.17
CA VAL A 41 -18.20 5.88 0.82
C VAL A 41 -18.95 6.37 2.06
N VAL A 42 -20.27 6.41 2.03
CA VAL A 42 -21.06 6.76 3.23
C VAL A 42 -20.81 5.74 4.33
N LEU A 43 -20.79 4.45 4.01
CA LEU A 43 -20.51 3.38 4.98
C LEU A 43 -19.14 3.53 5.67
N THR A 44 -18.12 4.03 4.97
CA THR A 44 -16.80 4.27 5.59
C THR A 44 -16.78 5.50 6.49
N LEU A 45 -17.63 6.49 6.20
CA LEU A 45 -17.74 7.75 6.96
C LEU A 45 -18.62 7.65 8.21
N ILE A 46 -19.45 6.61 8.36
CA ILE A 46 -20.32 6.45 9.53
C ILE A 46 -19.46 6.31 10.81
N PRO A 47 -19.54 7.27 11.76
CA PRO A 47 -18.72 7.23 12.98
C PRO A 47 -19.02 6.00 13.86
N GLY A 48 -20.22 5.44 13.80
CA GLY A 48 -20.58 4.23 14.55
C GLY A 48 -19.84 2.96 14.12
N VAL A 49 -19.42 2.87 12.85
CA VAL A 49 -18.70 1.69 12.31
C VAL A 49 -17.19 1.86 12.46
N ASN A 50 -16.70 3.11 12.56
CA ASN A 50 -15.28 3.46 12.68
C ASN A 50 -14.39 2.85 11.58
N LEU A 51 -14.94 2.52 10.42
CA LEU A 51 -14.21 1.78 9.39
C LEU A 51 -13.07 2.60 8.80
N GLY A 52 -13.32 3.88 8.49
CA GLY A 52 -12.28 4.81 8.02
C GLY A 52 -11.10 4.91 8.98
N GLN A 53 -11.36 5.06 10.28
CA GLN A 53 -10.31 5.13 11.30
C GLN A 53 -9.54 3.82 11.44
N ARG A 54 -10.23 2.68 11.38
CA ARG A 54 -9.57 1.36 11.42
C ARG A 54 -8.64 1.14 10.24
N ILE A 55 -9.07 1.53 9.04
CA ILE A 55 -8.25 1.43 7.83
C ILE A 55 -7.06 2.38 7.90
N MET A 56 -7.28 3.63 8.35
CA MET A 56 -6.21 4.60 8.57
C MET A 56 -5.15 4.07 9.54
N ASN A 57 -5.57 3.53 10.69
CA ASN A 57 -4.64 2.95 11.66
C ASN A 57 -3.84 1.78 11.06
N LYS A 58 -4.49 0.93 10.25
CA LYS A 58 -3.82 -0.17 9.54
C LYS A 58 -2.83 0.31 8.47
N MET A 59 -3.07 1.46 7.85
CA MET A 59 -2.13 2.09 6.91
C MET A 59 -0.95 2.78 7.62
N VAL A 60 -1.15 3.27 8.83
CA VAL A 60 -0.11 3.92 9.64
C VAL A 60 0.87 2.89 10.25
N GLU A 61 0.35 1.73 10.65
CA GLU A 61 1.11 0.63 11.27
C GLU A 61 2.39 0.22 10.50
N PRO A 62 2.36 -0.09 9.18
CA PRO A 62 3.56 -0.46 8.44
C PRO A 62 4.61 0.66 8.39
N ALA A 63 4.21 1.92 8.36
CA ALA A 63 5.15 3.04 8.38
C ALA A 63 5.82 3.20 9.74
N GLN A 64 5.05 3.13 10.82
CA GLN A 64 5.60 3.19 12.17
C GLN A 64 6.52 2.01 12.46
N ALA A 65 6.15 0.81 12.02
CA ALA A 65 6.96 -0.39 12.15
C ALA A 65 8.29 -0.24 11.40
N ALA A 66 8.26 0.18 10.14
CA ALA A 66 9.48 0.36 9.33
C ALA A 66 10.41 1.43 9.91
N LEU A 67 9.88 2.56 10.40
CA LEU A 67 10.68 3.60 11.05
C LEU A 67 11.29 3.10 12.36
N THR A 68 10.52 2.37 13.17
CA THR A 68 11.01 1.81 14.44
C THR A 68 12.12 0.79 14.20
N GLU A 69 11.93 -0.13 13.25
CA GLU A 69 12.93 -1.11 12.83
C GLU A 69 14.21 -0.41 12.36
N PHE A 70 14.06 0.62 11.51
CA PHE A 70 15.16 1.41 11.00
C PHE A 70 15.98 2.12 12.11
N TYR A 71 15.33 2.85 13.02
CA TYR A 71 16.03 3.55 14.11
C TYR A 71 16.71 2.56 15.06
N ASN A 72 16.08 1.41 15.32
CA ASN A 72 16.68 0.34 16.11
C ASN A 72 17.94 -0.23 15.45
N GLU A 73 17.89 -0.54 14.15
CA GLU A 73 19.06 -1.03 13.42
C GLU A 73 20.20 -0.01 13.40
N GLN A 74 19.88 1.28 13.20
CA GLN A 74 20.86 2.37 13.29
C GLN A 74 21.50 2.43 14.68
N ALA A 75 20.70 2.35 15.75
CA ALA A 75 21.20 2.39 17.12
C ALA A 75 22.11 1.18 17.41
N VAL A 76 21.76 -0.01 16.95
CA VAL A 76 22.59 -1.22 17.09
C VAL A 76 23.92 -1.04 16.35
N ARG A 77 23.91 -0.60 15.09
CA ARG A 77 25.14 -0.36 14.32
C ARG A 77 26.04 0.69 14.97
N ARG A 78 25.47 1.79 15.45
CA ARG A 78 26.23 2.83 16.19
C ARG A 78 26.82 2.28 17.48
N ALA A 79 26.09 1.45 18.21
CA ALA A 79 26.58 0.81 19.43
C ALA A 79 27.70 -0.20 19.14
N GLU A 80 27.61 -0.98 18.06
CA GLU A 80 28.66 -1.91 17.63
C GLU A 80 29.94 -1.19 17.23
N VAL A 81 29.84 -0.07 16.52
CA VAL A 81 31.00 0.77 16.19
C VAL A 81 31.61 1.36 17.45
N ALA A 82 30.79 1.89 18.38
CA ALA A 82 31.27 2.41 19.65
C ALA A 82 31.96 1.32 20.53
N ASP A 83 31.44 0.09 20.51
CA ASP A 83 32.08 -1.06 21.17
C ASP A 83 33.41 -1.43 20.50
N ALA A 84 33.47 -1.45 19.16
CA ALA A 84 34.68 -1.78 18.39
C ALA A 84 35.79 -0.74 18.57
N ASP A 85 35.42 0.54 18.60
CA ASP A 85 36.34 1.66 18.82
C ASP A 85 36.66 1.88 20.31
N GLY A 86 36.03 1.10 21.21
CA GLY A 86 36.21 1.21 22.66
C GLY A 86 35.83 2.59 23.20
N VAL A 87 34.86 3.26 22.57
CA VAL A 87 34.49 4.64 22.91
C VAL A 87 33.81 4.66 24.27
N VAL A 88 34.43 5.39 25.18
CA VAL A 88 33.94 5.58 26.54
C VAL A 88 33.46 7.02 26.66
N SER A 89 32.30 7.20 27.28
CA SER A 89 31.70 8.52 27.44
C SER A 89 32.63 9.48 28.19
N GLU A 90 32.39 10.78 28.04
CA GLU A 90 33.03 11.80 28.86
C GLU A 90 32.92 11.45 30.35
N THR A 91 33.97 11.78 31.11
CA THR A 91 34.04 11.42 32.52
C THR A 91 32.95 12.14 33.30
N ALA A 92 31.89 11.42 33.64
CA ALA A 92 30.83 11.93 34.49
C ALA A 92 31.24 11.86 35.95
N GLN A 93 30.84 12.85 36.73
CA GLN A 93 31.16 12.93 38.15
C GLN A 93 29.96 12.46 38.95
N ALA A 94 30.05 11.27 39.55
CA ALA A 94 29.09 10.86 40.56
C ALA A 94 29.43 11.54 41.88
N ILE A 95 28.50 12.38 42.35
CA ILE A 95 28.63 13.13 43.59
C ILE A 95 27.84 12.37 44.66
N ILE A 96 28.53 11.73 45.58
CA ILE A 96 27.94 10.95 46.66
C ILE A 96 28.23 11.65 47.99
N PRO A 97 27.23 11.95 48.83
CA PRO A 97 27.46 12.45 50.17
C PRO A 97 28.39 11.51 50.95
N ALA A 98 29.48 12.05 51.48
CA ALA A 98 30.56 11.25 52.06
C ALA A 98 30.10 10.49 53.31
N ASP A 99 29.16 11.05 54.07
CA ASP A 99 28.54 10.42 55.23
C ASP A 99 27.74 9.17 54.87
N ALA A 100 26.94 9.23 53.81
CA ALA A 100 26.16 8.10 53.30
C ALA A 100 27.06 6.98 52.77
N PHE A 101 28.15 7.34 52.06
CA PHE A 101 29.12 6.37 51.56
C PHE A 101 29.88 5.65 52.69
N LEU A 102 30.36 6.41 53.69
CA LEU A 102 31.08 5.84 54.84
C LEU A 102 30.19 4.90 55.68
N ALA A 103 28.90 5.21 55.79
CA ALA A 103 27.93 4.37 56.48
C ALA A 103 27.75 2.99 55.80
N GLU A 104 27.72 2.94 54.47
CA GLU A 104 27.66 1.68 53.73
C GLU A 104 29.01 0.96 53.71
N LEU A 105 30.13 1.69 53.59
CA LEU A 105 31.47 1.10 53.59
C LEU A 105 31.78 0.41 54.93
N GLY A 106 31.33 0.98 56.05
CA GLY A 106 31.47 0.37 57.38
C GLY A 106 30.70 -0.94 57.56
N LYS A 107 29.60 -1.16 56.80
CA LYS A 107 28.88 -2.43 56.79
C LYS A 107 29.61 -3.50 55.98
N ILE A 108 30.28 -3.10 54.91
CA ILE A 108 30.99 -4.00 53.98
C ILE A 108 32.39 -4.36 54.50
N ALA A 109 33.06 -3.42 55.16
CA ALA A 109 34.43 -3.58 55.67
C ALA A 109 34.55 -3.05 57.12
N PRO A 110 34.04 -3.80 58.12
CA PRO A 110 33.94 -3.34 59.51
C PRO A 110 35.29 -3.17 60.23
N GLY A 111 36.38 -3.70 59.68
CA GLY A 111 37.73 -3.58 60.24
C GLY A 111 38.49 -2.31 59.83
N LEU A 112 37.89 -1.44 59.01
CA LEU A 112 38.54 -0.23 58.51
C LEU A 112 38.34 0.93 59.50
N GLN A 113 39.41 1.61 59.89
CA GLN A 113 39.33 2.83 60.70
C GLN A 113 38.80 3.98 59.85
N LEU A 114 37.49 4.22 59.92
CA LEU A 114 36.80 5.25 59.15
C LEU A 114 36.71 6.57 59.95
N PRO A 115 36.81 7.74 59.31
CA PRO A 115 36.62 9.03 59.98
C PRO A 115 35.22 9.17 60.59
N ASP A 116 35.12 9.88 61.71
CA ASP A 116 33.84 10.12 62.41
C ASP A 116 32.82 10.83 61.49
N ALA A 117 31.59 10.34 61.44
CA ALA A 117 30.54 10.85 60.53
C ALA A 117 30.27 12.36 60.67
N LYS A 118 30.55 12.95 61.84
CA LYS A 118 30.43 14.40 62.08
C LYS A 118 31.53 15.24 61.40
N SER A 119 32.70 14.65 61.14
CA SER A 119 33.87 15.32 60.52
C SER A 119 33.80 15.42 58.99
N VAL A 120 32.89 14.64 58.40
CA VAL A 120 32.70 14.51 56.94
C VAL A 120 31.31 14.98 56.51
N LYS A 121 30.51 15.47 57.46
CA LYS A 121 29.20 16.09 57.22
C LYS A 121 29.39 17.27 56.26
N ASP A 122 28.55 17.31 55.22
CA ASP A 122 28.58 18.31 54.12
C ASP A 122 29.75 18.19 53.13
N LYS A 123 30.55 17.11 53.18
CA LYS A 123 31.54 16.80 52.13
C LYS A 123 30.95 15.81 51.14
N ASN A 124 31.25 16.01 49.87
CA ASN A 124 30.87 15.09 48.80
C ASN A 124 32.10 14.35 48.26
N LEU A 125 31.95 13.06 48.02
CA LEU A 125 32.89 12.25 47.27
C LEU A 125 32.52 12.33 45.79
N THR A 126 33.46 12.78 44.98
CA THR A 126 33.31 12.86 43.54
C THR A 126 34.06 11.70 42.90
N PHE A 127 33.33 10.75 42.34
CA PHE A 127 33.92 9.64 41.61
C PHE A 127 33.82 9.89 40.11
N PRO A 128 34.94 9.84 39.36
CA PRO A 128 34.89 9.83 37.91
C PRO A 128 34.32 8.49 37.46
N ILE A 129 33.11 8.51 36.90
CA ILE A 129 32.48 7.35 36.29
C ILE A 129 32.60 7.50 34.78
N ARG A 130 33.00 6.39 34.15
CA ARG A 130 33.06 6.23 32.71
C ARG A 130 32.24 5.01 32.33
N TYR A 131 31.36 5.18 31.37
CA TYR A 131 30.48 4.13 30.85
C TYR A 131 30.71 3.98 29.36
N MET A 132 30.56 2.76 28.86
CA MET A 132 30.70 2.47 27.44
C MET A 132 29.56 3.17 26.70
N GLU A 133 29.87 3.95 25.66
CA GLU A 133 28.85 4.70 24.93
C GLU A 133 27.81 3.77 24.29
N SER A 134 28.19 2.56 23.91
CA SER A 134 27.30 1.52 23.42
C SER A 134 26.14 1.21 24.37
N GLY A 135 26.40 1.21 25.69
CA GLY A 135 25.38 1.00 26.72
C GLY A 135 24.38 2.16 26.78
N ILE A 136 24.86 3.39 26.65
CA ILE A 136 23.99 4.58 26.59
C ILE A 136 23.16 4.57 25.31
N ILE A 137 23.77 4.29 24.16
CA ILE A 137 23.08 4.25 22.87
C ILE A 137 21.91 3.24 22.91
N LYS A 138 22.14 2.05 23.49
CA LYS A 138 21.10 1.03 23.67
C LYS A 138 20.00 1.48 24.63
N ILE A 139 20.34 2.02 25.80
CA ILE A 139 19.36 2.49 26.80
C ILE A 139 18.53 3.66 26.27
N VAL A 140 19.16 4.62 25.60
CA VAL A 140 18.47 5.79 25.02
C VAL A 140 17.56 5.36 23.88
N ASN A 141 17.98 4.42 23.03
CA ASN A 141 17.14 3.89 21.96
C ASN A 141 15.96 3.06 22.49
N GLU A 142 16.14 2.30 23.57
CA GLU A 142 15.04 1.56 24.23
C GLU A 142 14.05 2.50 24.94
N GLY A 143 14.52 3.62 25.49
CA GLY A 143 13.70 4.62 26.18
C GLY A 143 12.99 5.61 25.23
N MET A 144 13.61 5.97 24.11
CA MET A 144 13.00 6.80 23.07
C MET A 144 12.23 5.92 22.10
N ARG A 145 10.95 5.67 22.39
CA ARG A 145 10.04 5.17 21.36
C ARG A 145 9.99 6.20 20.23
N PRO A 146 10.25 5.83 18.95
CA PRO A 146 10.06 6.71 17.80
C PRO A 146 8.56 6.92 17.49
N SER A 147 7.76 7.20 18.52
CA SER A 147 6.31 7.43 18.46
C SER A 147 5.96 8.72 17.72
N ASN A 148 6.93 9.60 17.46
CA ASN A 148 6.75 10.89 16.79
C ASN A 148 7.27 10.91 15.34
N ALA A 149 7.58 9.76 14.74
CA ALA A 149 8.22 9.72 13.43
C ALA A 149 7.30 10.09 12.26
N LEU A 150 5.98 10.08 12.46
CA LEU A 150 4.99 10.60 11.52
C LEU A 150 4.50 11.96 11.98
N ILE A 151 4.96 13.02 11.31
CA ILE A 151 4.57 14.39 11.62
C ILE A 151 3.45 14.86 10.69
N SER A 152 2.44 15.50 11.27
CA SER A 152 1.47 16.33 10.52
C SER A 152 1.97 17.77 10.58
N LEU A 153 2.13 18.40 9.42
CA LEU A 153 2.66 19.77 9.32
C LEU A 153 1.57 20.82 9.33
N ALA A 154 0.33 20.47 8.94
CA ALA A 154 -0.81 21.36 9.00
C ALA A 154 -2.06 20.72 9.65
N PRO A 155 -2.90 21.50 10.37
CA PRO A 155 -4.10 20.97 11.04
C PRO A 155 -5.11 20.34 10.08
N LEU A 156 -5.22 20.85 8.86
CA LEU A 156 -6.17 20.38 7.86
C LEU A 156 -5.72 19.07 7.18
N GLU A 157 -4.42 18.74 7.23
CA GLU A 157 -3.87 17.54 6.55
C GLU A 157 -4.54 16.26 7.04
N THR A 158 -4.64 16.10 8.36
CA THR A 158 -5.24 14.90 8.97
C THR A 158 -6.70 14.72 8.55
N MET A 159 -7.45 15.82 8.42
CA MET A 159 -8.83 15.79 7.95
C MET A 159 -8.92 15.37 6.47
N THR A 160 -8.10 15.96 5.61
CA THR A 160 -8.05 15.61 4.17
C THR A 160 -7.66 14.15 3.96
N ILE A 161 -6.66 13.67 4.72
CA ILE A 161 -6.23 12.27 4.72
C ILE A 161 -7.40 11.36 5.09
N PHE A 162 -8.12 11.67 6.18
CA PHE A 162 -9.24 10.86 6.63
C PHE A 162 -10.33 10.73 5.55
N PHE A 163 -10.73 11.83 4.92
CA PHE A 163 -11.72 11.80 3.84
C PHE A 163 -11.24 11.02 2.61
N MET A 164 -9.97 11.19 2.23
CA MET A 164 -9.35 10.45 1.14
C MET A 164 -9.34 8.94 1.41
N VAL A 165 -8.94 8.53 2.63
CA VAL A 165 -8.98 7.11 3.06
C VAL A 165 -10.40 6.58 2.98
N CYS A 166 -11.39 7.31 3.49
CA CYS A 166 -12.80 6.90 3.43
C CYS A 166 -13.31 6.77 2.00
N LEU A 167 -12.94 7.69 1.10
CA LEU A 167 -13.32 7.65 -0.30
C LEU A 167 -12.75 6.40 -1.00
N VAL A 168 -11.43 6.19 -0.89
CA VAL A 168 -10.76 5.08 -1.56
C VAL A 168 -11.18 3.73 -0.97
N ALA A 169 -11.26 3.62 0.36
CA ALA A 169 -11.77 2.43 1.02
C ALA A 169 -13.22 2.15 0.63
N GLY A 170 -14.06 3.19 0.55
CA GLY A 170 -15.46 3.07 0.15
C GLY A 170 -15.58 2.54 -1.27
N LEU A 171 -14.71 2.97 -2.18
CA LEU A 171 -14.63 2.45 -3.55
C LEU A 171 -14.21 0.97 -3.57
N VAL A 172 -13.21 0.57 -2.77
CA VAL A 172 -12.80 -0.83 -2.65
C VAL A 172 -13.94 -1.70 -2.09
N ILE A 173 -14.67 -1.23 -1.10
CA ILE A 173 -15.83 -1.93 -0.51
C ILE A 173 -16.99 -2.01 -1.50
N ALA A 174 -17.24 -0.93 -2.26
CA ALA A 174 -18.25 -0.89 -3.31
C ALA A 174 -17.86 -1.70 -4.56
N SER A 175 -16.60 -2.14 -4.68
CA SER A 175 -16.10 -2.81 -5.86
C SER A 175 -16.96 -4.00 -6.34
N PRO A 176 -17.53 -4.89 -5.50
CA PRO A 176 -18.38 -5.97 -5.99
C PRO A 176 -19.60 -5.46 -6.77
N TRP A 177 -20.23 -4.38 -6.29
CA TRP A 177 -21.37 -3.75 -6.95
C TRP A 177 -20.95 -2.98 -8.20
N VAL A 178 -19.86 -2.21 -8.11
CA VAL A 178 -19.33 -1.44 -9.25
C VAL A 178 -18.94 -2.36 -10.39
N PHE A 179 -18.23 -3.46 -10.11
CA PHE A 179 -17.88 -4.46 -11.12
C PHE A 179 -19.11 -5.14 -11.69
N TYR A 180 -20.11 -5.48 -10.87
CA TYR A 180 -21.36 -6.03 -11.37
C TYR A 180 -22.02 -5.10 -12.39
N GLN A 181 -22.12 -3.80 -12.09
CA GLN A 181 -22.75 -2.85 -13.01
C GLN A 181 -21.89 -2.51 -14.22
N LEU A 182 -20.56 -2.45 -14.06
CA LEU A 182 -19.63 -2.29 -15.17
C LEU A 182 -19.75 -3.43 -16.17
N TRP A 183 -19.75 -4.67 -15.68
CA TRP A 183 -19.91 -5.86 -16.52
C TRP A 183 -21.33 -5.94 -17.11
N ALA A 184 -22.37 -5.61 -16.35
CA ALA A 184 -23.74 -5.54 -16.89
C ALA A 184 -23.89 -4.48 -18.00
N PHE A 185 -23.20 -3.34 -17.87
CA PHE A 185 -23.10 -2.31 -18.91
C PHE A 185 -22.42 -2.85 -20.17
N ILE A 186 -21.27 -3.52 -20.02
CA ILE A 186 -20.57 -4.15 -21.16
C ILE A 186 -21.45 -5.22 -21.82
N ALA A 187 -22.17 -6.02 -21.03
CA ALA A 187 -23.10 -7.03 -21.51
C ALA A 187 -24.25 -6.47 -22.36
N ALA A 188 -24.71 -5.24 -22.07
CA ALA A 188 -25.77 -4.60 -22.84
C ALA A 188 -25.30 -4.21 -24.26
N GLY A 189 -23.99 -3.99 -24.45
CA GLY A 189 -23.37 -3.69 -25.75
C GLY A 189 -22.91 -4.92 -26.53
N LEU A 190 -23.00 -6.11 -25.94
CA LEU A 190 -22.55 -7.37 -26.54
C LEU A 190 -23.70 -8.14 -27.20
N TYR A 191 -23.39 -8.98 -28.19
CA TYR A 191 -24.38 -9.86 -28.80
C TYR A 191 -24.96 -10.84 -27.76
N ARG A 192 -26.24 -11.23 -27.91
CA ARG A 192 -26.95 -12.09 -26.94
C ARG A 192 -26.21 -13.38 -26.58
N HIS A 193 -25.52 -14.00 -27.55
CA HIS A 193 -24.76 -15.23 -27.35
C HIS A 193 -23.43 -15.01 -26.57
N GLU A 194 -22.92 -13.78 -26.52
CA GLU A 194 -21.67 -13.43 -25.82
C GLU A 194 -21.92 -12.94 -24.39
N ARG A 195 -23.16 -12.56 -24.07
CA ARG A 195 -23.56 -12.03 -22.75
C ARG A 195 -23.22 -12.97 -21.58
N HIS A 196 -23.19 -14.28 -21.81
CA HIS A 196 -22.86 -15.26 -20.78
C HIS A 196 -21.36 -15.24 -20.37
N TYR A 197 -20.46 -14.69 -21.19
CA TYR A 197 -19.05 -14.54 -20.80
C TYR A 197 -18.87 -13.50 -19.70
N VAL A 198 -19.71 -12.46 -19.69
CA VAL A 198 -19.67 -11.37 -18.71
C VAL A 198 -19.90 -11.88 -17.29
N THR A 199 -20.88 -12.76 -17.08
CA THR A 199 -21.15 -13.33 -15.75
C THR A 199 -20.03 -14.25 -15.27
N LYS A 200 -19.35 -14.94 -16.18
CA LYS A 200 -18.14 -15.72 -15.86
C LYS A 200 -16.97 -14.83 -15.49
N PHE A 201 -16.80 -13.67 -16.14
CA PHE A 201 -15.68 -12.77 -15.88
C PHE A 201 -15.78 -11.97 -14.59
N LEU A 202 -17.00 -11.67 -14.13
CA LEU A 202 -17.22 -10.91 -12.91
C LEU A 202 -16.44 -11.42 -11.68
N PRO A 203 -16.52 -12.71 -11.26
CA PRO A 203 -15.78 -13.18 -10.09
C PRO A 203 -14.26 -13.11 -10.29
N PHE A 204 -13.75 -13.35 -11.51
CA PHE A 204 -12.33 -13.18 -11.81
C PHE A 204 -11.90 -11.71 -11.73
N SER A 205 -12.72 -10.79 -12.24
CA SER A 205 -12.49 -9.35 -12.18
C SER A 205 -12.38 -8.86 -10.75
N LEU A 206 -13.34 -9.25 -9.90
CA LEU A 206 -13.33 -8.91 -8.48
C LEU A 206 -12.14 -9.54 -7.76
N GLY A 207 -11.87 -10.83 -7.98
CA GLY A 207 -10.74 -11.52 -7.37
C GLY A 207 -9.40 -10.90 -7.76
N LEU A 208 -9.26 -10.49 -9.01
CA LEU A 208 -8.03 -9.87 -9.54
C LEU A 208 -7.87 -8.42 -9.06
N PHE A 209 -8.97 -7.67 -8.93
CA PHE A 209 -8.95 -6.34 -8.32
C PHE A 209 -8.47 -6.41 -6.87
N LEU A 210 -9.11 -7.27 -6.07
CA LEU A 210 -8.76 -7.43 -4.68
C LEU A 210 -7.33 -7.96 -4.53
N SER A 211 -6.91 -8.94 -5.33
CA SER A 211 -5.54 -9.45 -5.26
C SER A 211 -4.50 -8.38 -5.59
N GLY A 212 -4.79 -7.46 -6.52
CA GLY A 212 -3.96 -6.29 -6.77
C GLY A 212 -3.86 -5.36 -5.56
N VAL A 213 -4.99 -5.03 -4.93
CA VAL A 213 -5.03 -4.23 -3.70
C VAL A 213 -4.21 -4.91 -2.58
N PHE A 214 -4.42 -6.22 -2.37
CA PHE A 214 -3.71 -7.01 -1.36
C PHE A 214 -2.21 -7.10 -1.62
N LEU A 215 -1.78 -7.39 -2.85
CA LEU A 215 -0.37 -7.47 -3.22
C LEU A 215 0.33 -6.13 -2.98
N CYS A 216 -0.33 -5.04 -3.37
CA CYS A 216 0.24 -3.71 -3.15
C CYS A 216 0.39 -3.42 -1.66
N PHE A 217 -0.66 -3.64 -0.88
CA PHE A 217 -0.69 -3.30 0.53
C PHE A 217 0.31 -4.11 1.37
N PHE A 218 0.38 -5.42 1.15
CA PHE A 218 1.21 -6.33 1.96
C PHE A 218 2.59 -6.61 1.36
N GLY A 219 2.77 -6.44 0.06
CA GLY A 219 4.03 -6.71 -0.64
C GLY A 219 4.76 -5.43 -1.03
N VAL A 220 4.14 -4.60 -1.86
CA VAL A 220 4.82 -3.46 -2.49
C VAL A 220 5.11 -2.33 -1.51
N LEU A 221 4.11 -1.88 -0.75
CA LEU A 221 4.26 -0.78 0.21
C LEU A 221 5.42 -0.97 1.21
N PRO A 222 5.53 -2.10 1.94
CA PRO A 222 6.61 -2.27 2.91
C PRO A 222 7.99 -2.32 2.24
N VAL A 223 8.11 -2.93 1.07
CA VAL A 223 9.41 -3.01 0.35
C VAL A 223 9.82 -1.63 -0.16
N THR A 224 8.89 -0.86 -0.72
CA THR A 224 9.14 0.53 -1.13
C THR A 224 9.59 1.38 0.04
N LEU A 225 8.89 1.30 1.17
CA LEU A 225 9.22 2.14 2.31
C LEU A 225 10.62 1.82 2.86
N ARG A 226 10.95 0.53 3.02
CA ARG A 226 12.29 0.11 3.46
C ARG A 226 13.39 0.62 2.53
N PHE A 227 13.21 0.46 1.22
CA PHE A 227 14.16 0.95 0.23
C PHE A 227 14.38 2.47 0.34
N LEU A 228 13.30 3.25 0.46
CA LEU A 228 13.40 4.71 0.56
C LEU A 228 14.14 5.16 1.84
N LEU A 229 13.90 4.49 2.97
CA LEU A 229 14.59 4.79 4.23
C LEU A 229 16.07 4.43 4.15
N GLU A 230 16.41 3.24 3.63
CA GLU A 230 17.80 2.81 3.43
C GLU A 230 18.56 3.72 2.46
N PHE A 231 17.88 4.19 1.41
CA PHE A 231 18.47 5.11 0.44
C PHE A 231 18.85 6.47 1.07
N ASN A 232 18.04 6.98 2.00
CA ASN A 232 18.38 8.21 2.75
C ASN A 232 19.66 8.02 3.58
N VAL A 233 19.83 6.87 4.23
CA VAL A 233 21.05 6.55 5.00
C VAL A 233 22.27 6.48 4.11
N TRP A 234 22.12 5.85 2.95
CA TRP A 234 23.20 5.76 1.99
C TRP A 234 23.70 7.14 1.54
N LEU A 235 22.80 8.14 1.49
CA LEU A 235 23.14 9.55 1.25
C LEU A 235 23.62 10.31 2.50
N GLY A 236 23.60 9.70 3.68
CA GLY A 236 23.92 10.34 4.95
C GLY A 236 22.86 11.32 5.47
N ILE A 237 21.61 11.20 4.99
CA ILE A 237 20.48 12.06 5.36
C ILE A 237 19.59 11.30 6.35
N GLU A 238 19.21 11.93 7.46
CA GLU A 238 18.25 11.34 8.40
C GLU A 238 16.84 11.33 7.77
N PRO A 239 16.21 10.16 7.60
CA PRO A 239 14.90 10.10 6.99
C PRO A 239 13.84 10.65 7.94
N THR A 240 13.00 11.54 7.42
CA THR A 240 11.78 12.00 8.09
C THR A 240 10.59 11.68 7.20
N LEU A 241 9.54 11.07 7.78
CA LEU A 241 8.36 10.68 7.02
C LEU A 241 7.18 11.57 7.39
N ARG A 242 6.70 12.34 6.40
CA ARG A 242 5.49 13.15 6.57
C ARG A 242 4.25 12.27 6.46
N LEU A 243 3.31 12.44 7.38
CA LEU A 243 2.09 11.65 7.44
C LEU A 243 1.24 11.80 6.17
N ALA A 244 1.10 13.02 5.65
CA ALA A 244 0.28 13.26 4.46
C ALA A 244 0.81 12.55 3.21
N ASP A 245 2.13 12.57 2.99
CA ASP A 245 2.75 11.96 1.82
C ASP A 245 2.66 10.43 1.90
N TRP A 246 2.95 9.87 3.07
CA TRP A 246 2.78 8.44 3.32
C TRP A 246 1.32 8.01 3.12
N MET A 247 0.37 8.72 3.73
CA MET A 247 -1.04 8.31 3.67
C MET A 247 -1.63 8.48 2.27
N SER A 248 -1.26 9.51 1.52
CA SER A 248 -1.62 9.66 0.11
C SER A 248 -1.12 8.48 -0.72
N PHE A 249 0.17 8.16 -0.56
CA PHE A 249 0.80 7.03 -1.23
C PHE A 249 0.15 5.69 -0.86
N ALA A 250 0.06 5.36 0.43
CA ALA A 250 -0.46 4.09 0.94
C ALA A 250 -1.97 3.90 0.70
N THR A 251 -2.71 4.98 0.48
CA THR A 251 -4.15 4.92 0.18
C THR A 251 -4.40 4.76 -1.31
N ILE A 252 -3.77 5.57 -2.17
CA ILE A 252 -4.05 5.61 -3.61
C ILE A 252 -3.37 4.44 -4.33
N LEU A 253 -2.15 4.08 -3.96
CA LEU A 253 -1.37 3.08 -4.70
C LEU A 253 -2.07 1.70 -4.75
N PRO A 254 -2.64 1.16 -3.65
CA PRO A 254 -3.37 -0.11 -3.72
C PRO A 254 -4.55 -0.08 -4.68
N LEU A 255 -5.27 1.05 -4.76
CA LEU A 255 -6.36 1.22 -5.72
C LEU A 255 -5.84 1.17 -7.16
N VAL A 256 -4.74 1.88 -7.44
CA VAL A 256 -4.08 1.86 -8.76
C VAL A 256 -3.69 0.44 -9.13
N PHE A 257 -3.08 -0.31 -8.20
CA PHE A 257 -2.76 -1.72 -8.42
C PHE A 257 -3.99 -2.56 -8.74
N GLY A 258 -5.08 -2.42 -7.98
CA GLY A 258 -6.32 -3.15 -8.25
C GLY A 258 -6.88 -2.89 -9.65
N ILE A 259 -6.84 -1.63 -10.11
CA ILE A 259 -7.26 -1.24 -11.46
C ILE A 259 -6.32 -1.83 -12.52
N CYS A 260 -5.01 -1.66 -12.34
CA CYS A 260 -3.99 -2.19 -13.25
C CYS A 260 -4.04 -3.71 -13.36
N PHE A 261 -4.46 -4.39 -12.29
CA PHE A 261 -4.65 -5.83 -12.26
C PHE A 261 -5.76 -6.30 -13.21
N GLN A 262 -6.67 -5.43 -13.65
CA GLN A 262 -7.67 -5.78 -14.67
C GLN A 262 -7.09 -5.97 -16.08
N THR A 263 -5.84 -5.54 -16.33
CA THR A 263 -5.18 -5.60 -17.66
C THR A 263 -5.35 -6.95 -18.38
N PRO A 264 -4.94 -8.10 -17.80
CA PRO A 264 -5.06 -9.38 -18.49
C PRO A 264 -6.51 -9.79 -18.79
N LEU A 265 -7.45 -9.39 -17.93
CA LEU A 265 -8.87 -9.65 -18.15
C LEU A 265 -9.40 -8.86 -19.34
N ILE A 266 -9.03 -7.59 -19.43
CA ILE A 266 -9.34 -6.71 -20.58
C ILE A 266 -8.74 -7.28 -21.86
N MET A 267 -7.50 -7.77 -21.84
CA MET A 267 -6.86 -8.38 -23.01
C MET A 267 -7.62 -9.62 -23.50
N VAL A 268 -8.02 -10.51 -22.59
CA VAL A 268 -8.82 -11.69 -22.95
C VAL A 268 -10.18 -11.30 -23.49
N PHE A 269 -10.81 -10.29 -22.89
CA PHE A 269 -12.09 -9.78 -23.36
C PHE A 269 -11.99 -9.20 -24.78
N LEU A 270 -11.01 -8.34 -25.04
CA LEU A 270 -10.76 -7.74 -26.35
C LEU A 270 -10.46 -8.79 -27.44
N ALA A 271 -9.76 -9.86 -27.07
CA ALA A 271 -9.49 -10.95 -28.00
C ALA A 271 -10.74 -11.79 -28.29
N LEU A 272 -11.61 -11.98 -27.29
CA LEU A 272 -12.87 -12.73 -27.46
C LEU A 272 -13.81 -12.08 -28.46
N ILE A 273 -13.92 -10.76 -28.43
CA ILE A 273 -14.76 -9.98 -29.35
C ILE A 273 -14.07 -9.71 -30.70
N GLY A 274 -12.87 -10.28 -30.93
CA GLY A 274 -12.17 -10.22 -32.21
C GLY A 274 -11.47 -8.89 -32.54
N ILE A 275 -11.34 -7.96 -31.59
CA ILE A 275 -10.67 -6.66 -31.85
C ILE A 275 -9.15 -6.85 -31.96
N PHE A 276 -8.57 -7.75 -31.17
CA PHE A 276 -7.12 -7.99 -31.12
C PHE A 276 -6.78 -9.48 -31.14
N ASN A 277 -5.73 -9.85 -31.86
CA ASN A 277 -5.15 -11.19 -31.84
C ASN A 277 -3.93 -11.30 -30.93
N VAL A 278 -3.47 -12.52 -30.67
CA VAL A 278 -2.24 -12.80 -29.89
C VAL A 278 -1.04 -12.06 -30.49
N ASP A 279 -0.91 -12.05 -31.82
CA ASP A 279 0.22 -11.43 -32.52
C ASP A 279 0.17 -9.90 -32.44
N ASP A 280 -1.02 -9.30 -32.34
CA ASP A 280 -1.18 -7.86 -32.12
C ASP A 280 -0.65 -7.47 -30.73
N PHE A 281 -0.98 -8.24 -29.69
CA PHE A 281 -0.44 -8.00 -28.35
C PHE A 281 1.06 -8.25 -28.27
N ARG A 282 1.58 -9.25 -29.01
CA ARG A 282 3.03 -9.54 -29.05
C ARG A 282 3.81 -8.45 -29.77
N SER A 283 3.34 -7.97 -30.90
CA SER A 283 4.00 -6.89 -31.65
C SER A 283 4.02 -5.58 -30.87
N LYS A 284 2.97 -5.31 -30.07
CA LYS A 284 2.84 -4.07 -29.27
C LYS A 284 3.47 -4.14 -27.88
N ARG A 285 4.21 -5.19 -27.53
CA ARG A 285 4.88 -5.34 -26.21
C ARG A 285 5.66 -4.11 -25.78
N LYS A 286 6.51 -3.57 -26.67
CA LYS A 286 7.34 -2.39 -26.35
C LYS A 286 6.49 -1.15 -26.04
N ILE A 287 5.40 -0.97 -26.79
CA ILE A 287 4.45 0.15 -26.59
C ILE A 287 3.70 -0.05 -25.27
N ALA A 288 3.25 -1.27 -24.98
CA ALA A 288 2.59 -1.58 -23.71
C ALA A 288 3.51 -1.28 -22.51
N ILE A 289 4.78 -1.68 -22.57
CA ILE A 289 5.77 -1.38 -21.53
C ILE A 289 5.94 0.13 -21.35
N LEU A 290 6.08 0.88 -22.44
CA LEU A 290 6.17 2.34 -22.38
C LEU A 290 4.92 2.95 -21.73
N VAL A 291 3.72 2.52 -22.13
CA VAL A 291 2.46 2.98 -21.55
C VAL A 291 2.36 2.65 -20.07
N MET A 292 2.79 1.46 -19.65
CA MET A 292 2.80 1.06 -18.23
C MET A 292 3.76 1.90 -17.40
N VAL A 293 4.95 2.23 -17.92
CA VAL A 293 5.91 3.12 -17.24
C VAL A 293 5.37 4.55 -17.15
N VAL A 294 4.80 5.09 -18.24
CA VAL A 294 4.18 6.42 -18.24
C VAL A 294 2.98 6.47 -17.30
N ALA A 295 2.13 5.44 -17.30
CA ALA A 295 1.02 5.31 -16.37
C ALA A 295 1.54 5.24 -14.93
N GLY A 296 2.60 4.48 -14.66
CA GLY A 296 3.28 4.48 -13.36
C GLY A 296 3.72 5.88 -12.94
N ALA A 297 4.32 6.66 -13.84
CA ALA A 297 4.76 8.02 -13.54
C ALA A 297 3.60 8.97 -13.19
N VAL A 298 2.45 8.81 -13.83
CA VAL A 298 1.26 9.65 -13.60
C VAL A 298 0.45 9.20 -12.38
N LEU A 299 0.34 7.89 -12.16
CA LEU A 299 -0.54 7.29 -11.15
C LEU A 299 0.13 7.12 -9.79
N THR A 300 1.47 7.12 -9.73
CA THR A 300 2.19 6.96 -8.45
C THR A 300 2.28 8.30 -7.73
N PRO A 301 1.70 8.45 -6.51
CA PRO A 301 1.67 9.73 -5.81
C PRO A 301 3.05 10.29 -5.45
N SER A 302 4.02 9.42 -5.17
CA SER A 302 5.38 9.80 -4.76
C SER A 302 6.29 10.21 -5.92
N GLN A 303 5.90 9.90 -7.17
CA GLN A 303 6.66 10.21 -8.38
C GLN A 303 8.16 9.82 -8.33
N ASP A 304 8.52 8.80 -7.55
CA ASP A 304 9.90 8.31 -7.46
C ASP A 304 10.13 7.10 -8.38
N PRO A 305 11.32 6.97 -9.00
CA PRO A 305 11.59 5.89 -9.96
C PRO A 305 11.46 4.48 -9.38
N PHE A 306 11.72 4.29 -8.09
CA PHE A 306 11.65 2.97 -7.46
C PHE A 306 10.21 2.48 -7.33
N SER A 307 9.32 3.32 -6.82
CA SER A 307 7.89 3.02 -6.74
C SER A 307 7.27 2.81 -8.12
N MET A 308 7.69 3.59 -9.13
CA MET A 308 7.25 3.39 -10.52
C MET A 308 7.65 2.01 -11.03
N LEU A 309 8.88 1.56 -10.79
CA LEU A 309 9.34 0.23 -11.18
C LEU A 309 8.60 -0.88 -10.42
N MET A 310 8.35 -0.68 -9.14
CA MET A 310 7.57 -1.62 -8.32
C MET A 310 6.13 -1.80 -8.79
N LEU A 311 5.55 -0.79 -9.44
CA LEU A 311 4.26 -0.90 -10.13
C LEU A 311 4.40 -1.51 -11.53
N ALA A 312 5.38 -1.06 -12.31
CA ALA A 312 5.58 -1.49 -13.68
C ALA A 312 5.90 -2.99 -13.80
N VAL A 313 6.73 -3.54 -12.90
CA VAL A 313 7.15 -4.95 -12.96
C VAL A 313 5.95 -5.92 -12.84
N PRO A 314 5.08 -5.84 -11.81
CA PRO A 314 3.87 -6.65 -11.74
C PRO A 314 2.96 -6.45 -12.95
N MET A 315 2.83 -5.21 -13.45
CA MET A 315 2.01 -4.94 -14.63
C MET A 315 2.54 -5.61 -15.91
N ILE A 316 3.87 -5.61 -16.11
CA ILE A 316 4.50 -6.30 -17.24
C ILE A 316 4.24 -7.81 -17.14
N VAL A 317 4.39 -8.39 -15.95
CA VAL A 317 4.09 -9.80 -15.70
C VAL A 317 2.64 -10.11 -16.02
N LEU A 318 1.71 -9.24 -15.62
CA LEU A 318 0.28 -9.40 -15.92
C LEU A 318 -0.03 -9.24 -17.41
N TYR A 319 0.64 -8.35 -18.12
CA TYR A 319 0.52 -8.21 -19.56
C TYR A 319 0.96 -9.49 -20.29
N GLU A 320 2.11 -10.05 -19.88
CA GLU A 320 2.60 -11.33 -20.41
C GLU A 320 1.65 -12.49 -20.09
N LEU A 321 1.13 -12.54 -18.86
CA LEU A 321 0.11 -13.50 -18.45
C LEU A 321 -1.17 -13.36 -19.29
N GLY A 322 -1.57 -12.12 -19.63
CA GLY A 322 -2.64 -11.82 -20.57
C GLY A 322 -2.38 -12.43 -21.94
N ILE A 323 -1.19 -12.22 -22.52
CA ILE A 323 -0.81 -12.83 -23.81
C ILE A 323 -0.90 -14.35 -23.76
N VAL A 324 -0.40 -14.96 -22.69
CA VAL A 324 -0.44 -16.43 -22.51
C VAL A 324 -1.89 -16.94 -22.43
N MET A 325 -2.76 -16.24 -21.71
CA MET A 325 -4.18 -16.62 -21.61
C MET A 325 -4.89 -16.50 -22.95
N VAL A 326 -4.65 -15.43 -23.71
CA VAL A 326 -5.21 -15.27 -25.06
C VAL A 326 -4.68 -16.37 -25.99
N ALA A 327 -3.40 -16.73 -25.92
CA ALA A 327 -2.80 -17.76 -26.78
C ALA A 327 -3.32 -19.19 -26.46
N ARG A 328 -3.58 -19.49 -25.19
CA ARG A 328 -4.11 -20.80 -24.76
C ARG A 328 -5.56 -21.01 -25.13
N LYS A 329 -6.35 -19.94 -25.09
CA LYS A 329 -7.70 -19.96 -25.61
C LYS A 329 -7.56 -19.97 -27.13
N LYS A 330 -7.62 -21.15 -27.77
CA LYS A 330 -7.76 -21.26 -29.24
C LYS A 330 -9.07 -20.59 -29.64
N LEU A 331 -9.08 -19.27 -29.67
CA LEU A 331 -10.11 -18.47 -30.31
C LEU A 331 -9.97 -18.84 -31.78
N GLY A 332 -10.97 -19.57 -32.29
CA GLY A 332 -10.95 -20.07 -33.66
C GLY A 332 -10.69 -18.92 -34.63
N PRO A 333 -10.06 -19.19 -35.79
CA PRO A 333 -9.71 -18.15 -36.75
C PRO A 333 -10.99 -17.49 -37.27
N SER A 334 -11.43 -16.39 -36.67
CA SER A 334 -12.48 -15.56 -37.24
C SER A 334 -11.85 -14.61 -38.24
N VAL A 335 -11.79 -15.10 -39.48
CA VAL A 335 -11.94 -14.36 -40.73
C VAL A 335 -11.14 -13.05 -40.85
N ARG A 336 -9.90 -13.18 -41.33
CA ARG A 336 -9.35 -12.21 -42.30
C ARG A 336 -9.11 -12.94 -43.62
N GLN A 337 -10.16 -13.03 -44.42
CA GLN A 337 -10.08 -12.93 -45.88
C GLN A 337 -10.80 -11.63 -46.26
N THR A 338 -10.31 -10.97 -47.32
CA THR A 338 -10.62 -9.62 -47.85
C THR A 338 -9.93 -8.48 -47.08
N ASP A 339 -8.96 -7.72 -47.61
CA ASP A 339 -8.39 -7.57 -48.96
C ASP A 339 -6.88 -7.25 -48.87
#